data_AF-A0A975KRU2-F1
#
_entry.id   AF-A0A975KRU2-F1
#
_cell.length_a   1.000
_cell.length_b   1.000
_cell.length_c   1.000
_cell.angle_alpha   90.00
_cell.angle_beta   90.00
_cell.angle_gamma   90.00
#
_symmetry.space_group_name_H-M   'P 1'
#
loop_
_entity.id
_entity.type
_entity.pdbx_description
1 polymer ?
#
loop_
_entity_poly.entity_id
_entity_poly.type
_entity_poly.pdbx_seq_one_letter_code
_entity_poly.pdbx_strand_id
1 'polypeptide(L)'
;MGEAGAVSNAPIADSVSFEKSWNENGNVPLFVKEKFAVKHPGSNAANALDHLQKNTQTYGILNAEENLKVKDVQTDDLGMTHVRFNQTKNGVRVEGAEVIVHYNVKNELVSVNGNHHPELDVGTIDTKPAINVDKAVEAAKSSVHAPAETEYAPESELVIYPFEGENSLAYKVNVTFLGDNPGNWFVFVDAKNGKVIDQYNTIAHATEGEFHESVGTGYWGEHRDLHSTKIKHPNQGTQFFLSDESHEGLEGIFTFDWNTGEIAQNNSASWKNEYHRPAVDAHFNSEIVYEYYLNEHDRNSLDDKGMPIVSYVNYGTNYNNAFWTGREMVYGNGDGDFMVPLSAGLDVAAHEMTHGVITNTANMQYRFEPGALNEAYADIFGALIDDANWELGEMIMGPGAIADGRHALRSLSNPSQFPVKVDYIPYGNGDGMYPSHMDEFYDLPRNLDNGGVHVNSSIINHAAYLQAQEIGRHALGQIYYRALVTYLTPTSNFSDARIAIIQSAEDLYGEESTEAQEIANGFDQVGIYE
;
A
#
# COMPACT_ATOMS: atom_id res chain seq x y z
N MET A 1 43.30 13.28 56.58
CA MET A 1 43.00 11.85 56.35
C MET A 1 41.66 11.55 56.97
N GLY A 2 40.77 10.86 56.25
CA GLY A 2 39.42 10.43 56.69
C GLY A 2 38.34 11.42 56.25
N GLU A 3 37.87 11.35 55.00
CA GLU A 3 36.79 10.48 54.48
C GLU A 3 35.42 10.75 55.12
N ALA A 4 34.51 11.29 54.30
CA ALA A 4 33.09 11.38 54.58
C ALA A 4 32.30 10.96 53.32
N GLY A 5 31.52 9.90 53.47
CA GLY A 5 30.18 9.74 52.90
C GLY A 5 30.04 9.52 51.39
N ALA A 6 30.06 8.24 50.99
CA ALA A 6 29.53 7.81 49.71
C ALA A 6 27.99 7.88 49.69
N VAL A 7 27.43 8.45 48.61
CA VAL A 7 26.05 8.20 48.17
C VAL A 7 26.14 7.63 46.76
N SER A 8 25.69 6.39 46.63
CA SER A 8 25.66 5.62 45.39
C SER A 8 24.50 6.07 44.51
N ASN A 9 24.78 6.56 43.30
CA ASN A 9 23.85 6.53 42.19
C ASN A 9 24.32 5.45 41.21
N ALA A 10 23.45 4.46 41.00
CA ALA A 10 23.64 3.37 40.05
C ALA A 10 23.67 3.90 38.60
N PRO A 11 24.38 3.23 37.68
CA PRO A 11 24.46 3.64 36.28
C PRO A 11 23.13 3.38 35.56
N ILE A 12 22.66 4.38 34.81
CA ILE A 12 21.57 4.24 33.85
C ILE A 12 22.08 3.36 32.71
N ALA A 13 21.38 2.26 32.45
CA ALA A 13 21.75 1.25 31.50
C ALA A 13 21.58 1.75 30.05
N ASP A 14 22.67 1.70 29.28
CA ASP A 14 22.67 1.79 27.83
C ASP A 14 22.12 0.49 27.23
N SER A 15 20.94 0.56 26.62
CA SER A 15 20.54 -0.41 25.59
C SER A 15 19.49 0.21 24.68
N VAL A 16 19.92 0.60 23.47
CA VAL A 16 19.07 1.12 22.39
C VAL A 16 18.77 -0.04 21.44
N SER A 17 17.48 -0.29 21.17
CA SER A 17 17.01 -1.20 20.11
C SER A 17 16.60 -0.37 18.89
N PHE A 18 17.18 -0.70 17.73
CA PHE A 18 16.91 -0.04 16.44
C PHE A 18 16.14 -1.01 15.53
N GLU A 19 15.13 -0.50 14.83
CA GLU A 19 14.52 -1.21 13.70
C GLU A 19 15.22 -0.72 12.42
N LYS A 20 15.96 -1.61 11.75
CA LYS A 20 16.64 -1.35 10.48
C LYS A 20 16.11 -2.32 9.43
N SER A 21 15.54 -1.82 8.35
CA SER A 21 15.27 -2.62 7.15
C SER A 21 16.38 -2.37 6.13
N TRP A 22 17.20 -3.40 5.86
CA TRP A 22 18.20 -3.37 4.79
C TRP A 22 17.74 -4.30 3.67
N ASN A 23 17.67 -3.81 2.44
CA ASN A 23 17.59 -4.60 1.23
C ASN A 23 18.91 -4.41 0.47
N GLU A 24 19.60 -5.50 0.13
CA GLU A 24 20.97 -5.46 -0.39
C GLU A 24 21.09 -5.00 -1.86
N ASN A 25 19.97 -4.66 -2.54
CA ASN A 25 19.99 -4.33 -3.99
C ASN A 25 19.10 -3.12 -4.42
N GLY A 26 18.82 -2.14 -3.55
CA GLY A 26 18.11 -0.92 -3.95
C GLY A 26 18.51 0.32 -3.14
N ASN A 27 18.40 1.50 -3.73
CA ASN A 27 18.46 2.78 -3.00
C ASN A 27 17.32 2.82 -1.97
N VAL A 28 17.64 2.50 -0.71
CA VAL A 28 16.64 2.49 0.37
C VAL A 28 16.48 3.93 0.87
N PRO A 29 15.25 4.47 0.93
CA PRO A 29 15.01 5.74 1.58
C PRO A 29 15.39 5.67 3.07
N LEU A 30 16.23 6.60 3.51
CA LEU A 30 16.54 6.85 4.90
C LEU A 30 15.26 7.31 5.60
N PHE A 31 14.83 6.63 6.65
CA PHE A 31 13.80 7.13 7.58
C PHE A 31 14.13 6.68 9.00
N VAL A 32 14.49 7.65 9.84
CA VAL A 32 14.83 7.42 11.24
C VAL A 32 13.97 8.35 12.08
N LYS A 33 13.07 7.75 12.87
CA LYS A 33 12.29 8.45 13.89
C LYS A 33 13.03 8.40 15.22
N GLU A 34 13.22 9.56 15.84
CA GLU A 34 13.88 9.64 17.15
C GLU A 34 12.92 9.13 18.23
N LYS A 35 13.34 8.07 18.94
CA LYS A 35 12.57 7.52 20.07
C LYS A 35 12.45 8.52 21.23
N PHE A 36 13.45 9.39 21.37
CA PHE A 36 13.47 10.50 22.31
C PHE A 36 13.90 11.76 21.57
N ALA A 37 13.05 12.78 21.53
CA ALA A 37 13.34 14.00 20.79
C ALA A 37 14.58 14.70 21.38
N VAL A 38 15.60 14.94 20.55
CA VAL A 38 16.86 15.54 20.99
C VAL A 38 16.71 17.06 20.97
N LYS A 39 16.80 17.71 22.12
CA LYS A 39 16.64 19.17 22.22
C LYS A 39 17.89 19.90 21.74
N HIS A 40 17.71 20.82 20.80
CA HIS A 40 18.78 21.70 20.31
C HIS A 40 18.53 23.18 20.71
N PRO A 41 19.57 24.04 20.70
CA PRO A 41 19.43 25.47 20.95
C PRO A 41 18.52 26.20 19.95
N GLY A 42 18.26 25.61 18.77
CA GLY A 42 17.35 26.14 17.76
C GLY A 42 17.20 25.19 16.58
N SER A 43 16.07 25.26 15.88
CA SER A 43 15.83 24.52 14.64
C SER A 43 16.54 25.17 13.45
N ASN A 44 17.79 24.81 13.21
CA ASN A 44 18.58 25.40 12.13
C ASN A 44 19.54 24.39 11.48
N ALA A 45 20.07 24.77 10.32
CA ALA A 45 20.89 23.88 9.51
C ALA A 45 22.22 23.48 10.16
N ALA A 46 22.84 24.38 10.93
CA ALA A 46 24.09 24.07 11.63
C ALA A 46 23.90 22.98 12.68
N ASN A 47 22.82 23.07 13.47
CA ASN A 47 22.47 22.05 14.46
C ASN A 47 22.08 20.72 13.80
N ALA A 48 21.37 20.77 12.68
CA ALA A 48 20.99 19.57 11.93
C ALA A 48 22.22 18.85 11.39
N LEU A 49 23.15 19.60 10.79
CA LEU A 49 24.38 19.05 10.23
C LEU A 49 25.29 18.46 11.31
N ASP A 50 25.48 19.19 12.43
CA ASP A 50 26.24 18.70 13.60
C ASP A 50 25.63 17.41 14.17
N HIS A 51 24.29 17.33 14.23
CA HIS A 51 23.59 16.13 14.69
C HIS A 51 23.82 14.94 13.75
N LEU A 52 23.69 15.14 12.43
CA LEU A 52 23.97 14.08 11.45
C LEU A 52 25.43 13.61 11.53
N GLN A 53 26.38 14.54 11.68
CA GLN A 53 27.81 14.26 11.79
C GLN A 53 28.17 13.45 13.04
N LYS A 54 27.52 13.72 14.18
CA LYS A 54 27.77 13.00 15.44
C LYS A 54 27.14 11.60 15.47
N ASN A 55 26.11 11.38 14.66
CA ASN A 55 25.28 10.17 14.68
C ASN A 55 25.39 9.38 13.37
N THR A 56 26.57 9.36 12.74
CA THR A 56 26.84 8.64 11.50
C THR A 56 26.43 7.16 11.54
N GLN A 57 26.60 6.45 12.66
CA GLN A 57 26.20 5.04 12.78
C GLN A 57 24.67 4.84 12.69
N THR A 58 23.91 5.86 13.08
CA THR A 58 22.45 5.87 13.05
C THR A 58 21.96 6.16 11.63
N TYR A 59 22.49 7.20 10.99
CA TYR A 59 21.96 7.70 9.72
C TYR A 59 22.69 7.18 8.48
N GLY A 60 23.85 6.54 8.64
CA GLY A 60 24.66 6.06 7.50
C GLY A 60 25.37 7.16 6.72
N ILE A 61 25.32 8.41 7.17
CA ILE A 61 25.90 9.58 6.50
C ILE A 61 27.31 9.83 7.04
N LEU A 62 28.31 9.59 6.19
CA LEU A 62 29.73 9.77 6.51
C LEU A 62 30.17 11.17 6.08
N ASN A 63 30.91 11.86 6.95
CA ASN A 63 31.42 13.22 6.70
C ASN A 63 30.31 14.17 6.22
N ALA A 64 29.19 14.22 6.94
CA ALA A 64 28.03 15.04 6.61
C ALA A 64 28.42 16.49 6.28
N GLU A 65 29.36 17.11 7.01
CA GLU A 65 29.81 18.49 6.70
C GLU A 65 30.45 18.65 5.30
N GLU A 66 31.11 17.60 4.80
CA GLU A 66 31.72 17.59 3.47
C GLU A 66 30.72 17.21 2.38
N ASN A 67 29.86 16.23 2.69
CA ASN A 67 29.00 15.58 1.72
C ASN A 67 27.57 16.12 1.69
N LEU A 68 27.17 17.00 2.60
CA LEU A 68 25.85 17.64 2.58
C LEU A 68 25.97 19.15 2.43
N LYS A 69 25.13 19.73 1.55
CA LYS A 69 24.93 21.17 1.46
C LYS A 69 23.48 21.53 1.72
N VAL A 70 23.27 22.54 2.55
CA VAL A 70 21.92 23.07 2.83
C VAL A 70 21.28 23.49 1.51
N LYS A 71 20.15 22.87 1.19
CA LYS A 71 19.29 23.25 0.08
C LYS A 71 18.28 24.29 0.54
N ASP A 72 17.63 24.03 1.68
CA ASP A 72 16.54 24.87 2.16
C ASP A 72 16.25 24.67 3.66
N VAL A 73 15.66 25.67 4.29
CA VAL A 73 15.14 25.62 5.66
C VAL A 73 13.75 26.27 5.68
N GLN A 74 12.72 25.46 5.92
CA GLN A 74 11.33 25.93 5.96
C GLN A 74 10.69 25.62 7.30
N THR A 75 9.72 26.45 7.68
CA THR A 75 8.82 26.15 8.80
C THR A 75 7.42 25.99 8.25
N ASP A 76 6.76 24.89 8.61
CA ASP A 76 5.40 24.59 8.17
C ASP A 76 4.34 25.33 9.00
N ASP A 77 3.08 25.20 8.59
CA ASP A 77 1.95 25.85 9.26
C ASP A 77 1.68 25.28 10.68
N LEU A 78 2.24 24.11 10.99
CA LEU A 78 2.22 23.49 12.33
C LEU A 78 3.36 24.00 13.22
N GLY A 79 4.23 24.85 12.70
CA GLY A 79 5.39 25.41 13.38
C GLY A 79 6.59 24.46 13.48
N MET A 80 6.57 23.33 12.77
CA MET A 80 7.73 22.44 12.64
C MET A 80 8.73 23.02 11.66
N THR A 81 10.03 22.84 11.91
CA THR A 81 11.09 23.30 11.00
C THR A 81 11.73 22.11 10.30
N HIS A 82 11.89 22.22 8.99
CA HIS A 82 12.49 21.21 8.11
C HIS A 82 13.75 21.76 7.49
N VAL A 83 14.89 21.10 7.73
CA VAL A 83 16.17 21.44 7.14
C VAL A 83 16.48 20.41 6.06
N ARG A 84 16.52 20.83 4.80
CA ARG A 84 16.80 19.98 3.64
C ARG A 84 18.24 20.17 3.18
N PHE A 85 18.93 19.07 2.96
CA PHE A 85 20.29 19.02 2.43
C PHE A 85 20.32 18.26 1.10
N ASN A 86 21.08 18.77 0.14
CA ASN A 86 21.53 17.99 -1.01
C ASN A 86 22.76 17.19 -0.63
N GLN A 87 22.83 15.92 -1.01
CA GLN A 87 24.10 15.21 -1.01
C GLN A 87 24.98 15.76 -2.14
N THR A 88 26.26 15.92 -1.86
CA THR A 88 27.27 16.39 -2.81
C THR A 88 28.54 15.59 -2.62
N LYS A 89 29.32 15.47 -3.70
CA LYS A 89 30.67 14.93 -3.64
C LYS A 89 31.61 15.86 -4.40
N ASN A 90 32.70 16.28 -3.74
CA ASN A 90 33.62 17.29 -4.28
C ASN A 90 32.90 18.56 -4.77
N GLY A 91 31.81 18.94 -4.10
CA GLY A 91 30.97 20.09 -4.46
C GLY A 91 30.01 19.89 -5.63
N VAL A 92 30.01 18.73 -6.29
CA VAL A 92 29.02 18.34 -7.33
C VAL A 92 27.84 17.65 -6.66
N ARG A 93 26.62 18.05 -7.00
CA ARG A 93 25.39 17.50 -6.42
C ARG A 93 25.17 16.07 -6.90
N VAL A 94 24.73 15.21 -5.98
CA VAL A 94 24.22 13.87 -6.32
C VAL A 94 22.74 14.01 -6.65
N GLU A 95 22.34 13.65 -7.86
CA GLU A 95 20.96 13.76 -8.33
C GLU A 95 20.04 12.83 -7.52
N GLY A 96 18.88 13.35 -7.10
CA GLY A 96 17.88 12.57 -6.36
C GLY A 96 18.26 12.21 -4.91
N ALA A 97 19.42 12.66 -4.42
CA ALA A 97 19.90 12.38 -3.07
C ALA A 97 19.75 13.60 -2.15
N GLU A 98 18.76 13.54 -1.27
CA GLU A 98 18.45 14.58 -0.29
C GLU A 98 18.24 14.00 1.10
N VAL A 99 18.68 14.72 2.12
CA VAL A 99 18.43 14.39 3.54
C VAL A 99 17.67 15.53 4.19
N ILE A 100 16.61 15.23 4.93
CA ILE A 100 15.75 16.20 5.60
C ILE A 100 15.78 15.91 7.10
N VAL A 101 15.99 16.95 7.89
CA VAL A 101 15.97 16.91 9.36
C VAL A 101 14.77 17.71 9.86
N HIS A 102 13.96 17.09 10.70
CA HIS A 102 12.70 17.64 11.19
C HIS A 102 12.81 18.01 12.66
N TYR A 103 12.47 19.25 12.97
CA TYR A 103 12.35 19.77 14.33
C TYR A 103 10.90 20.08 14.66
N ASN A 104 10.50 19.83 15.90
CA ASN A 104 9.23 20.32 16.43
C ASN A 104 9.33 21.78 16.93
N VAL A 105 8.19 22.35 17.34
CA VAL A 105 8.06 23.72 17.87
C VAL A 105 8.92 24.00 19.12
N LYS A 106 9.45 22.97 19.78
CA LYS A 106 10.32 23.08 20.97
C LYS A 106 11.82 23.04 20.62
N ASN A 107 12.17 23.09 19.33
CA ASN A 107 13.51 22.89 18.80
C ASN A 107 14.07 21.48 19.09
N GLU A 108 13.20 20.48 19.17
CA GLU A 108 13.61 19.08 19.36
C GLU A 108 13.62 18.38 18.00
N LEU A 109 14.73 17.73 17.67
CA LEU A 109 14.85 16.91 16.46
C LEU A 109 14.04 15.63 16.66
N VAL A 110 13.05 15.41 15.80
CA VAL A 110 12.07 14.33 15.92
C VAL A 110 12.24 13.23 14.86
N SER A 111 12.78 13.58 13.69
CA SER A 111 13.07 12.61 12.63
C SER A 111 14.09 13.12 11.63
N VAL A 112 14.73 12.17 10.95
CA VAL A 112 15.56 12.37 9.76
C VAL A 112 15.06 11.44 8.67
N ASN A 113 14.80 11.96 7.47
CA ASN A 113 14.47 11.11 6.33
C ASN A 113 15.02 11.63 5.01
N GLY A 114 15.02 10.81 3.97
CA GLY A 114 15.51 11.20 2.66
C GLY A 114 16.01 10.02 1.84
N ASN A 115 16.82 10.31 0.83
CA ASN A 115 17.55 9.33 0.05
C ASN A 115 19.03 9.74 0.02
N HIS A 116 19.93 8.80 0.29
CA HIS A 116 21.36 9.07 0.45
C HIS A 116 22.16 7.90 -0.12
N HIS A 117 23.32 8.20 -0.68
CA HIS A 117 24.25 7.26 -1.30
C HIS A 117 25.54 7.14 -0.48
N PRO A 118 25.61 6.27 0.55
CA PRO A 118 26.77 6.18 1.44
C PRO A 118 28.08 5.85 0.74
N GLU A 119 28.03 5.11 -0.37
CA GLU A 119 29.19 4.77 -1.17
C GLU A 119 29.86 6.00 -1.79
N LEU A 120 29.09 7.07 -2.05
CA LEU A 120 29.61 8.32 -2.61
C LEU A 120 30.29 9.19 -1.54
N ASP A 121 29.94 9.03 -0.26
CA ASP A 121 30.57 9.78 0.82
C ASP A 121 32.08 9.49 0.92
N VAL A 122 32.48 8.24 0.62
CA VAL A 122 33.87 7.77 0.66
C VAL A 122 34.46 7.40 -0.71
N GLY A 123 33.63 7.29 -1.75
CA GLY A 123 34.04 6.94 -3.11
C GLY A 123 34.94 7.98 -3.80
N THR A 124 35.67 7.55 -4.82
CA THR A 124 36.67 8.38 -5.55
C THR A 124 36.18 8.86 -6.92
N ILE A 125 34.89 9.10 -7.10
CA ILE A 125 34.36 9.52 -8.39
C ILE A 125 35.02 10.82 -8.88
N ASP A 126 35.50 10.82 -10.13
CA ASP A 126 36.15 11.97 -10.74
C ASP A 126 35.10 12.97 -11.25
N THR A 127 34.98 14.09 -10.54
CA THR A 127 34.00 15.14 -10.80
C THR A 127 34.42 16.18 -11.84
N LYS A 128 35.51 15.94 -12.59
CA LYS A 128 35.95 16.84 -13.67
C LYS A 128 35.36 16.43 -15.03
N PRO A 129 34.54 17.24 -15.70
CA PRO A 129 34.03 16.88 -17.02
C PRO A 129 35.16 16.85 -18.06
N ALA A 130 35.11 15.91 -19.02
CA ALA A 130 36.05 15.83 -20.15
C ALA A 130 35.46 16.42 -21.44
N ILE A 131 34.13 16.57 -21.51
CA ILE A 131 33.45 17.35 -22.55
C ILE A 131 32.97 18.69 -21.97
N ASN A 132 32.77 19.68 -22.83
CA ASN A 132 32.11 20.93 -22.44
C ASN A 132 30.59 20.77 -22.47
N VAL A 133 29.90 21.68 -21.78
CA VAL A 133 28.44 21.69 -21.70
C VAL A 133 27.78 21.82 -23.08
N ASP A 134 28.37 22.55 -24.03
CA ASP A 134 27.80 22.72 -25.38
C ASP A 134 27.67 21.37 -26.11
N LYS A 135 28.66 20.48 -26.00
CA LYS A 135 28.58 19.13 -26.57
C LYS A 135 27.48 18.29 -25.92
N ALA A 136 27.29 18.45 -24.61
CA ALA A 136 26.22 17.77 -23.89
C ALA A 136 24.84 18.28 -24.32
N VAL A 137 24.68 19.60 -24.50
CA VAL A 137 23.45 20.21 -24.99
C VAL A 137 23.12 19.74 -26.41
N GLU A 138 24.11 19.66 -27.31
CA GLU A 138 23.90 19.13 -28.67
C GLU A 138 23.49 17.65 -28.66
N ALA A 139 24.15 16.83 -27.83
CA ALA A 139 23.76 15.42 -27.65
C ALA A 139 22.34 15.29 -27.10
N ALA A 140 21.98 16.11 -26.09
CA ALA A 140 20.65 16.13 -25.50
C ALA A 140 19.58 16.53 -26.53
N LYS A 141 19.76 17.65 -27.24
CA LYS A 141 18.84 18.08 -28.32
C LYS A 141 18.65 16.99 -29.38
N SER A 142 19.74 16.36 -29.81
CA SER A 142 19.69 15.29 -30.81
C SER A 142 18.91 14.07 -30.30
N SER A 143 19.05 13.70 -29.03
CA SER A 143 18.41 12.50 -28.46
C SER A 143 16.89 12.60 -28.32
N VAL A 144 16.38 13.83 -28.12
CA VAL A 144 14.94 14.10 -27.96
C VAL A 144 14.30 14.68 -29.22
N HIS A 145 15.04 14.70 -30.34
CA HIS A 145 14.61 15.26 -31.62
C HIS A 145 14.15 16.72 -31.52
N ALA A 146 14.81 17.52 -30.69
CA ALA A 146 14.49 18.94 -30.54
C ALA A 146 14.77 19.71 -31.85
N PRO A 147 14.00 20.76 -32.16
CA PRO A 147 14.29 21.65 -33.27
C PRO A 147 15.65 22.34 -33.08
N ALA A 148 16.24 22.81 -34.20
CA ALA A 148 17.55 23.47 -34.18
C ALA A 148 17.56 24.71 -33.26
N GLU A 149 16.47 25.48 -33.30
CA GLU A 149 16.21 26.56 -32.36
C GLU A 149 15.05 26.19 -31.43
N THR A 150 15.27 26.40 -30.14
CA THR A 150 14.30 26.18 -29.05
C THR A 150 13.87 27.53 -28.50
N GLU A 151 12.63 27.64 -27.99
CA GLU A 151 12.09 28.90 -27.45
C GLU A 151 12.92 29.44 -26.29
N TYR A 152 13.45 28.53 -25.47
CA TYR A 152 14.36 28.82 -24.38
C TYR A 152 15.67 28.08 -24.60
N ALA A 153 16.80 28.70 -24.23
CA ALA A 153 18.08 28.03 -24.26
C ALA A 153 18.07 26.87 -23.24
N PRO A 154 18.55 25.66 -23.60
CA PRO A 154 18.63 24.55 -22.66
C PRO A 154 19.43 24.91 -21.41
N GLU A 155 18.88 24.60 -20.24
CA GLU A 155 19.59 24.74 -18.97
C GLU A 155 20.42 23.48 -18.70
N SER A 156 21.56 23.63 -18.04
CA SER A 156 22.38 22.47 -17.70
C SER A 156 23.08 22.63 -16.35
N GLU A 157 23.10 21.54 -15.60
CA GLU A 157 23.82 21.39 -14.34
C GLU A 157 24.72 20.14 -14.41
N LEU A 158 25.94 20.25 -13.87
CA LEU A 158 26.80 19.09 -13.67
C LEU A 158 26.41 18.38 -12.38
N VAL A 159 26.07 17.10 -12.47
CA VAL A 159 25.61 16.25 -11.36
C VAL A 159 26.36 14.92 -11.35
N ILE A 160 26.37 14.26 -10.21
CA ILE A 160 26.61 12.82 -10.13
C ILE A 160 25.24 12.16 -10.24
N TYR A 161 25.07 11.26 -11.19
CA TYR A 161 23.82 10.58 -11.49
C TYR A 161 23.97 9.09 -11.15
N PRO A 162 23.41 8.65 -10.00
CA PRO A 162 23.28 7.24 -9.66
C PRO A 162 22.15 6.62 -10.50
N PHE A 163 22.49 5.72 -11.41
CA PHE A 163 21.52 5.07 -12.30
C PHE A 163 21.94 3.63 -12.60
N GLU A 164 20.99 2.69 -12.48
CA GLU A 164 21.20 1.25 -12.71
C GLU A 164 22.41 0.65 -11.95
N GLY A 165 22.67 1.14 -10.72
CA GLY A 165 23.78 0.68 -9.89
C GLY A 165 25.15 1.28 -10.24
N GLU A 166 25.22 2.18 -11.22
CA GLU A 166 26.42 2.91 -11.59
C GLU A 166 26.32 4.39 -11.21
N ASN A 167 27.42 4.95 -10.73
CA ASN A 167 27.53 6.36 -10.39
C ASN A 167 28.33 7.10 -11.48
N SER A 168 27.66 7.94 -12.26
CA SER A 168 28.26 8.64 -13.39
C SER A 168 28.31 10.14 -13.18
N LEU A 169 29.39 10.81 -13.61
CA LEU A 169 29.39 12.27 -13.74
C LEU A 169 28.62 12.63 -15.02
N ALA A 170 27.52 13.36 -14.90
CA ALA A 170 26.65 13.69 -16.01
C ALA A 170 26.27 15.17 -16.04
N TYR A 171 26.03 15.70 -17.23
CA TYR A 171 25.28 16.93 -17.41
C TYR A 171 23.79 16.58 -17.41
N LYS A 172 23.04 17.08 -16.42
CA LYS A 172 21.58 17.11 -16.45
C LYS A 172 21.19 18.30 -17.32
N VAL A 173 20.71 18.04 -18.53
CA VAL A 173 20.30 19.08 -19.49
C VAL A 173 18.79 19.12 -19.55
N ASN A 174 18.19 20.28 -19.27
CA ASN A 174 16.78 20.53 -19.52
C ASN A 174 16.60 21.10 -20.94
N VAL A 175 15.89 20.38 -21.80
CA VAL A 175 15.59 20.77 -23.18
C VAL A 175 14.07 20.98 -23.31
N THR A 176 13.67 22.25 -23.34
CA THR A 176 12.27 22.64 -23.53
C THR A 176 12.06 23.19 -24.95
N PHE A 177 11.05 22.70 -25.65
CA PHE A 177 10.69 23.18 -26.98
C PHE A 177 9.21 22.97 -27.32
N LEU A 178 8.67 23.81 -28.19
CA LEU A 178 7.34 23.67 -28.77
C LEU A 178 7.43 23.12 -30.21
N GLY A 179 6.40 22.40 -30.64
CA GLY A 179 6.32 21.77 -31.96
C GLY A 179 5.12 20.83 -32.05
N ASP A 180 5.03 20.01 -33.11
CA ASP A 180 3.97 18.98 -33.23
C ASP A 180 3.98 17.99 -32.06
N ASN A 181 5.15 17.78 -31.44
CA ASN A 181 5.33 17.05 -30.19
C ASN A 181 6.11 17.95 -29.23
N PRO A 182 5.46 18.78 -28.39
CA PRO A 182 6.16 19.62 -27.44
C PRO A 182 6.86 18.74 -26.39
N GLY A 183 7.99 19.21 -25.86
CA GLY A 183 8.78 18.48 -24.87
C GLY A 183 9.40 19.40 -23.82
N ASN A 184 9.46 18.92 -22.58
CA ASN A 184 10.28 19.47 -21.51
C ASN A 184 11.11 18.31 -20.98
N TRP A 185 12.21 18.02 -21.65
CA TRP A 185 13.00 16.83 -21.38
C TRP A 185 14.13 17.14 -20.42
N PHE A 186 14.37 16.26 -19.46
CA PHE A 186 15.64 16.17 -18.76
C PHE A 186 16.44 15.02 -19.37
N VAL A 187 17.63 15.33 -19.85
CA VAL A 187 18.55 14.37 -20.46
C VAL A 187 19.83 14.35 -19.64
N PHE A 188 20.26 13.17 -19.19
CA PHE A 188 21.54 12.98 -18.52
C PHE A 188 22.59 12.54 -19.53
N VAL A 189 23.56 13.41 -19.79
CA VAL A 189 24.65 13.15 -20.74
C VAL A 189 25.94 12.92 -19.97
N ASP A 190 26.58 11.76 -20.18
CA ASP A 190 27.87 11.42 -19.59
C ASP A 190 28.90 12.52 -19.86
N ALA A 191 29.43 13.13 -18.80
CA ALA A 191 30.31 14.28 -18.88
C ALA A 191 31.74 13.92 -19.31
N LYS A 192 32.07 12.63 -19.48
CA LYS A 192 33.35 12.13 -19.97
C LYS A 192 33.33 11.83 -21.46
N ASN A 193 32.25 11.23 -21.96
CA ASN A 193 32.18 10.72 -23.34
C ASN A 193 31.04 11.30 -24.20
N GLY A 194 30.07 11.99 -23.60
CA GLY A 194 28.94 12.60 -24.30
C GLY A 194 27.81 11.66 -24.69
N LYS A 195 27.81 10.41 -24.20
CA LYS A 195 26.72 9.46 -24.40
C LYS A 195 25.54 9.83 -23.50
N VAL A 196 24.32 9.72 -24.02
CA VAL A 196 23.10 9.82 -23.20
C VAL A 196 23.01 8.58 -22.30
N ILE A 197 22.91 8.81 -20.99
CA ILE A 197 22.77 7.79 -19.95
C ILE A 197 21.28 7.49 -19.75
N ASP A 198 20.48 8.54 -19.56
CA ASP A 198 19.04 8.48 -19.31
C ASP A 198 18.37 9.76 -19.86
N GLN A 199 17.06 9.68 -20.14
CA GLN A 199 16.25 10.82 -20.50
C GLN A 199 14.78 10.61 -20.12
N TYR A 200 14.11 11.67 -19.67
CA TYR A 200 12.69 11.64 -19.34
C TYR A 200 12.01 12.98 -19.65
N ASN A 201 10.73 12.95 -20.01
CA ASN A 201 9.93 14.13 -20.31
C ASN A 201 9.11 14.56 -19.08
N THR A 202 9.14 15.83 -18.73
CA THR A 202 8.37 16.45 -17.63
C THR A 202 7.28 17.39 -18.12
N ILE A 203 7.03 17.48 -19.43
CA ILE A 203 5.67 17.79 -19.86
C ILE A 203 4.86 16.61 -19.37
N ALA A 204 4.10 16.84 -18.29
CA ALA A 204 2.91 16.06 -18.07
C ALA A 204 2.14 16.19 -19.38
N HIS A 205 2.08 15.09 -20.15
CA HIS A 205 1.08 15.03 -21.19
C HIS A 205 -0.23 15.14 -20.43
N ALA A 206 -0.79 16.34 -20.41
CA ALA A 206 -2.23 16.51 -20.32
C ALA A 206 -2.78 15.92 -21.63
N THR A 207 -2.70 14.61 -21.79
CA THR A 207 -3.89 13.90 -22.21
C THR A 207 -4.81 14.10 -21.01
N GLU A 208 -5.57 15.20 -21.02
CA GLU A 208 -6.75 15.35 -20.19
C GLU A 208 -7.59 14.12 -20.51
N GLY A 209 -7.40 13.08 -19.70
CA GLY A 209 -8.29 11.96 -19.66
C GLY A 209 -9.64 12.54 -19.29
N GLU A 210 -10.57 12.53 -20.22
CA GLU A 210 -11.91 12.99 -19.90
C GLU A 210 -12.65 11.81 -19.27
N PHE A 211 -13.30 12.06 -18.13
CA PHE A 211 -14.26 11.12 -17.56
C PHE A 211 -15.28 10.66 -18.63
N HIS A 212 -15.61 9.37 -18.59
CA HIS A 212 -16.55 8.75 -19.51
C HIS A 212 -17.25 7.55 -18.87
N GLU A 213 -18.57 7.48 -19.05
CA GLU A 213 -19.36 6.28 -18.71
C GLU A 213 -19.15 5.18 -19.75
N SER A 214 -18.48 4.12 -19.34
CA SER A 214 -18.29 2.90 -20.11
C SER A 214 -19.29 1.83 -19.68
N VAL A 215 -19.43 0.79 -20.50
CA VAL A 215 -20.17 -0.41 -20.12
C VAL A 215 -19.33 -1.65 -20.39
N GLY A 216 -19.43 -2.63 -19.52
CA GLY A 216 -18.69 -3.88 -19.62
C GLY A 216 -19.56 -5.10 -19.45
N THR A 217 -18.98 -6.24 -19.79
CA THR A 217 -19.56 -7.55 -19.48
C THR A 217 -18.65 -8.23 -18.46
N GLY A 218 -19.21 -8.61 -17.31
CA GLY A 218 -18.52 -9.37 -16.28
C GLY A 218 -18.27 -10.81 -16.68
N TYR A 219 -17.60 -11.58 -15.82
CA TYR A 219 -17.21 -12.96 -16.07
C TYR A 219 -18.40 -13.85 -16.42
N TRP A 220 -19.49 -13.78 -15.64
CA TRP A 220 -20.71 -14.57 -15.85
C TRP A 220 -21.69 -13.95 -16.85
N GLY A 221 -21.30 -12.87 -17.52
CA GLY A 221 -22.09 -12.21 -18.55
C GLY A 221 -22.98 -11.08 -18.04
N GLU A 222 -22.81 -10.66 -16.79
CA GLU A 222 -23.51 -9.53 -16.19
C GLU A 222 -23.15 -8.23 -16.91
N HIS A 223 -24.13 -7.33 -17.02
CA HIS A 223 -23.89 -5.97 -17.48
C HIS A 223 -23.29 -5.15 -16.33
N ARG A 224 -22.17 -4.47 -16.59
CA ARG A 224 -21.51 -3.57 -15.63
C ARG A 224 -21.51 -2.15 -16.20
N ASP A 225 -22.02 -1.19 -15.44
CA ASP A 225 -21.81 0.23 -15.72
C ASP A 225 -20.45 0.62 -15.12
N LEU A 226 -19.61 1.31 -15.88
CA LEU A 226 -18.23 1.58 -15.50
C LEU A 226 -17.96 3.07 -15.60
N HIS A 227 -17.35 3.64 -14.58
CA HIS A 227 -16.63 4.88 -14.73
C HIS A 227 -15.25 4.60 -15.36
N SER A 228 -14.84 5.46 -16.28
CA SER A 228 -13.63 5.24 -17.06
C SER A 228 -13.06 6.55 -17.55
N THR A 229 -11.86 6.50 -18.10
CA THR A 229 -11.21 7.65 -18.70
C THR A 229 -11.06 7.43 -20.20
N LYS A 230 -11.42 8.42 -21.02
CA LYS A 230 -11.18 8.39 -22.47
C LYS A 230 -10.05 9.35 -22.85
N ILE A 231 -9.18 8.91 -23.75
CA ILE A 231 -8.14 9.73 -24.35
C ILE A 231 -8.30 9.69 -25.87
N LYS A 232 -8.32 10.86 -26.50
CA LYS A 232 -8.37 10.99 -27.95
C LYS A 232 -6.97 11.18 -28.51
N HIS A 233 -6.46 10.18 -29.20
CA HIS A 233 -5.14 10.22 -29.82
C HIS A 233 -5.24 10.78 -31.25
N PRO A 234 -4.45 11.81 -31.59
CA PRO A 234 -4.35 12.29 -32.97
C PRO A 234 -3.99 11.13 -33.91
N ASN A 235 -4.83 10.89 -34.93
CA ASN A 235 -4.65 9.86 -35.96
C ASN A 235 -4.71 8.39 -35.49
N GLN A 236 -4.95 8.09 -34.20
CA GLN A 236 -5.05 6.72 -33.68
C GLN A 236 -6.45 6.37 -33.13
N GLY A 237 -7.34 7.36 -33.01
CA GLY A 237 -8.72 7.15 -32.53
C GLY A 237 -8.88 7.46 -31.05
N THR A 238 -9.95 6.97 -30.44
CA THR A 238 -10.22 7.14 -29.01
C THR A 238 -9.89 5.84 -28.29
N GLN A 239 -9.10 5.94 -27.22
CA GLN A 239 -8.85 4.87 -26.27
C GLN A 239 -9.62 5.14 -24.98
N PHE A 240 -10.04 4.06 -24.33
CA PHE A 240 -10.74 4.06 -23.05
C PHE A 240 -9.90 3.25 -22.06
N PHE A 241 -9.80 3.73 -20.84
CA PHE A 241 -8.97 3.17 -19.77
C PHE A 241 -9.85 2.92 -18.55
N LEU A 242 -9.67 1.77 -17.89
CA LEU A 242 -10.29 1.50 -16.58
C LEU A 242 -9.55 2.28 -15.48
N SER A 243 -9.80 3.59 -15.51
CA SER A 243 -9.24 4.64 -14.67
C SER A 243 -10.39 5.57 -14.36
N ASP A 244 -10.76 5.65 -13.09
CA ASP A 244 -11.87 6.47 -12.62
C ASP A 244 -11.38 7.46 -11.56
N GLU A 245 -11.43 8.75 -11.92
CA GLU A 245 -11.06 9.87 -11.06
C GLU A 245 -12.29 10.77 -10.80
N SER A 246 -13.50 10.22 -10.95
CA SER A 246 -14.75 10.99 -10.87
C SER A 246 -15.23 11.25 -9.44
N HIS A 247 -14.73 10.47 -8.47
CA HIS A 247 -15.09 10.60 -7.07
C HIS A 247 -14.30 11.73 -6.39
N GLU A 248 -15.01 12.77 -5.94
CA GLU A 248 -14.38 13.88 -5.22
C GLU A 248 -13.70 13.38 -3.93
N GLY A 249 -12.42 13.72 -3.76
CA GLY A 249 -11.64 13.35 -2.57
C GLY A 249 -10.97 11.98 -2.64
N LEU A 250 -11.19 11.19 -3.69
CA LEU A 250 -10.47 9.96 -3.99
C LEU A 250 -9.39 10.23 -5.06
N GLU A 251 -8.17 9.72 -4.87
CA GLU A 251 -7.10 9.85 -5.88
C GLU A 251 -7.41 9.08 -7.18
N GLY A 252 -8.23 8.03 -7.09
CA GLY A 252 -8.85 7.34 -8.22
C GLY A 252 -8.95 5.83 -8.01
N ILE A 253 -9.72 5.18 -8.88
CA ILE A 253 -9.82 3.72 -9.01
C ILE A 253 -9.12 3.33 -10.31
N PHE A 254 -8.12 2.45 -10.23
CA PHE A 254 -7.28 2.09 -11.38
C PHE A 254 -7.17 0.57 -11.50
N THR A 255 -7.51 0.04 -12.68
CA THR A 255 -7.38 -1.39 -12.96
C THR A 255 -6.33 -1.65 -14.02
N PHE A 256 -5.25 -2.33 -13.62
CA PHE A 256 -4.13 -2.72 -14.45
C PHE A 256 -4.24 -4.15 -14.96
N ASP A 257 -3.75 -4.39 -16.16
CA ASP A 257 -3.56 -5.72 -16.71
C ASP A 257 -2.12 -6.17 -16.49
N TRP A 258 -1.93 -7.22 -15.68
CA TRP A 258 -0.60 -7.74 -15.36
C TRP A 258 0.18 -8.18 -16.61
N ASN A 259 -0.50 -8.66 -17.65
CA ASN A 259 0.16 -9.14 -18.86
C ASN A 259 0.81 -8.03 -19.68
N THR A 260 0.25 -6.82 -19.64
CA THR A 260 0.78 -5.66 -20.36
C THR A 260 1.61 -4.75 -19.46
N GLY A 261 1.35 -4.76 -18.15
CA GLY A 261 1.91 -3.80 -17.19
C GLY A 261 1.28 -2.41 -17.29
N GLU A 262 0.18 -2.27 -18.02
CA GLU A 262 -0.51 -1.01 -18.29
C GLU A 262 -1.92 -1.01 -17.67
N ILE A 263 -2.52 0.17 -17.51
CA ILE A 263 -3.97 0.28 -17.21
C ILE A 263 -4.73 -0.45 -18.32
N ALA A 264 -5.73 -1.26 -17.93
CA ALA A 264 -6.57 -1.98 -18.88
C ALA A 264 -7.19 -0.96 -19.85
N GLN A 265 -7.00 -1.21 -21.15
CA GLN A 265 -7.36 -0.26 -22.21
C GLN A 265 -8.17 -0.91 -23.33
N ASN A 266 -9.06 -0.15 -23.96
CA ASN A 266 -9.91 -0.62 -25.05
C ASN A 266 -10.14 0.50 -26.08
N ASN A 267 -10.30 0.13 -27.35
CA ASN A 267 -10.63 1.08 -28.43
C ASN A 267 -12.14 1.39 -28.50
N SER A 268 -12.91 0.94 -27.52
CA SER A 268 -14.36 1.12 -27.43
C SER A 268 -14.76 1.31 -25.96
N ALA A 269 -15.74 2.18 -25.72
CA ALA A 269 -16.38 2.31 -24.41
C ALA A 269 -17.16 1.05 -23.98
N SER A 270 -17.34 0.09 -24.90
CA SER A 270 -18.04 -1.17 -24.66
C SER A 270 -17.03 -2.32 -24.48
N TRP A 271 -16.84 -2.76 -23.25
CA TRP A 271 -15.89 -3.80 -22.82
C TRP A 271 -16.53 -5.19 -22.87
N LYS A 272 -16.75 -5.72 -24.08
CA LYS A 272 -17.44 -7.01 -24.33
C LYS A 272 -16.51 -8.20 -24.56
N ASN A 273 -15.21 -7.94 -24.74
CA ASN A 273 -14.24 -9.01 -25.00
C ASN A 273 -14.08 -9.86 -23.73
N GLU A 274 -14.08 -11.18 -23.89
CA GLU A 274 -13.88 -12.13 -22.78
C GLU A 274 -12.57 -11.88 -22.03
N TYR A 275 -11.52 -11.46 -22.75
CA TYR A 275 -10.24 -11.08 -22.16
C TYR A 275 -10.35 -9.95 -21.12
N HIS A 276 -11.29 -9.02 -21.30
CA HIS A 276 -11.47 -7.88 -20.41
C HIS A 276 -12.38 -8.18 -19.21
N ARG A 277 -13.07 -9.33 -19.17
CA ARG A 277 -14.04 -9.64 -18.11
C ARG A 277 -13.42 -9.53 -16.69
N PRO A 278 -12.22 -10.06 -16.41
CA PRO A 278 -11.61 -9.89 -15.09
C PRO A 278 -11.37 -8.44 -14.72
N ALA A 279 -10.92 -7.61 -15.68
CA ALA A 279 -10.66 -6.19 -15.48
C ALA A 279 -11.95 -5.41 -15.24
N VAL A 280 -13.00 -5.74 -16.00
CA VAL A 280 -14.34 -5.16 -15.86
C VAL A 280 -14.90 -5.43 -14.46
N ASP A 281 -14.88 -6.67 -13.98
CA ASP A 281 -15.40 -6.97 -12.64
C ASP A 281 -14.52 -6.36 -11.54
N ALA A 282 -13.18 -6.40 -11.66
CA ALA A 282 -12.30 -5.79 -10.66
C ALA A 282 -12.54 -4.29 -10.52
N HIS A 283 -12.72 -3.58 -11.64
CA HIS A 283 -12.98 -2.14 -11.65
C HIS A 283 -14.34 -1.82 -11.04
N PHE A 284 -15.38 -2.50 -11.51
CA PHE A 284 -16.75 -2.33 -11.04
C PHE A 284 -16.90 -2.64 -9.54
N ASN A 285 -16.35 -3.77 -9.09
CA ASN A 285 -16.43 -4.18 -7.70
C ASN A 285 -15.64 -3.23 -6.78
N SER A 286 -14.50 -2.69 -7.25
CA SER A 286 -13.72 -1.71 -6.47
C SER A 286 -14.55 -0.46 -6.15
N GLU A 287 -15.35 0.02 -7.10
CA GLU A 287 -16.24 1.16 -6.90
C GLU A 287 -17.34 0.85 -5.87
N ILE A 288 -18.02 -0.30 -5.98
CA ILE A 288 -19.05 -0.71 -5.01
C ILE A 288 -18.49 -0.76 -3.58
N VAL A 289 -17.31 -1.36 -3.42
CA VAL A 289 -16.67 -1.47 -2.11
C VAL A 289 -16.26 -0.09 -1.57
N TYR A 290 -15.72 0.78 -2.42
CA TYR A 290 -15.42 2.16 -2.05
C TYR A 290 -16.67 2.90 -1.57
N GLU A 291 -17.76 2.82 -2.33
CA GLU A 291 -19.03 3.46 -1.99
C GLU A 291 -19.62 2.91 -0.69
N TYR A 292 -19.51 1.62 -0.42
CA TYR A 292 -19.93 1.05 0.86
C TYR A 292 -19.19 1.70 2.03
N TYR A 293 -17.86 1.71 2.01
CA TYR A 293 -17.07 2.30 3.10
C TYR A 293 -17.32 3.79 3.26
N LEU A 294 -17.48 4.52 2.16
CA LEU A 294 -17.80 5.95 2.20
C LEU A 294 -19.19 6.20 2.78
N ASN A 295 -20.22 5.52 2.27
CA ASN A 295 -21.61 5.81 2.63
C ASN A 295 -22.02 5.24 3.99
N GLU A 296 -21.57 4.04 4.33
CA GLU A 296 -21.93 3.38 5.58
C GLU A 296 -21.05 3.82 6.75
N HIS A 297 -19.81 4.23 6.49
CA HIS A 297 -18.83 4.47 7.56
C HIS A 297 -18.14 5.83 7.51
N ASP A 298 -18.50 6.71 6.57
CA ASP A 298 -17.86 8.01 6.33
C ASP A 298 -16.34 7.87 6.11
N ARG A 299 -15.91 6.71 5.57
CA ARG A 299 -14.51 6.38 5.38
C ARG A 299 -14.09 6.68 3.96
N ASN A 300 -13.18 7.62 3.77
CA ASN A 300 -12.67 7.94 2.43
C ASN A 300 -11.53 6.97 2.02
N SER A 301 -11.87 5.93 1.25
CA SER A 301 -10.95 4.90 0.76
C SER A 301 -10.32 4.04 1.87
N LEU A 302 -9.34 3.21 1.50
CA LEU A 302 -8.76 2.20 2.38
C LEU A 302 -7.93 2.80 3.52
N ASP A 303 -7.43 4.04 3.40
CA ASP A 303 -6.62 4.74 4.42
C ASP A 303 -7.33 5.90 5.13
N ASP A 304 -8.61 6.12 4.82
CA ASP A 304 -9.43 7.25 5.31
C ASP A 304 -8.96 8.64 4.81
N LYS A 305 -8.16 8.69 3.74
CA LYS A 305 -7.61 9.93 3.17
C LYS A 305 -7.70 9.98 1.65
N GLY A 306 -8.49 9.08 1.06
CA GLY A 306 -8.68 9.05 -0.39
C GLY A 306 -7.55 8.38 -1.15
N MET A 307 -6.79 7.47 -0.55
CA MET A 307 -5.75 6.73 -1.27
C MET A 307 -6.30 6.07 -2.55
N PRO A 308 -5.48 5.93 -3.60
CA PRO A 308 -5.94 5.33 -4.84
C PRO A 308 -6.22 3.84 -4.61
N ILE A 309 -7.29 3.36 -5.26
CA ILE A 309 -7.69 1.96 -5.22
C ILE A 309 -7.15 1.30 -6.49
N VAL A 310 -6.10 0.50 -6.33
CA VAL A 310 -5.38 -0.10 -7.44
C VAL A 310 -5.61 -1.61 -7.47
N SER A 311 -6.06 -2.12 -8.62
CA SER A 311 -6.30 -3.54 -8.87
C SER A 311 -5.44 -4.04 -10.04
N TYR A 312 -4.75 -5.16 -9.87
CA TYR A 312 -4.10 -5.89 -10.96
C TYR A 312 -4.87 -7.18 -11.27
N VAL A 313 -5.22 -7.38 -12.54
CA VAL A 313 -5.89 -8.62 -13.00
C VAL A 313 -4.96 -9.42 -13.93
N ASN A 314 -5.38 -10.63 -14.27
CA ASN A 314 -4.61 -11.58 -15.07
C ASN A 314 -3.26 -11.96 -14.44
N TYR A 315 -3.17 -11.95 -13.10
CA TYR A 315 -1.94 -12.24 -12.41
C TYR A 315 -1.54 -13.72 -12.55
N GLY A 316 -0.28 -13.95 -12.93
CA GLY A 316 0.29 -15.28 -13.03
C GLY A 316 -0.36 -16.16 -14.11
N THR A 317 -0.15 -17.47 -14.01
CA THR A 317 -0.74 -18.47 -14.91
C THR A 317 -1.49 -19.50 -14.07
N ASN A 318 -2.78 -19.69 -14.36
CA ASN A 318 -3.66 -20.58 -13.59
C ASN A 318 -3.57 -20.34 -12.07
N TYR A 319 -3.50 -19.06 -11.69
CA TYR A 319 -3.23 -18.67 -10.32
C TYR A 319 -4.55 -18.64 -9.52
N ASN A 320 -4.72 -19.64 -8.65
CA ASN A 320 -5.89 -19.82 -7.79
C ASN A 320 -5.77 -19.01 -6.49
N ASN A 321 -5.54 -17.69 -6.61
CA ASN A 321 -5.59 -16.81 -5.45
C ASN A 321 -5.77 -15.33 -5.83
N ALA A 322 -6.26 -14.57 -4.86
CA ALA A 322 -6.26 -13.11 -4.83
C ALA A 322 -5.56 -12.67 -3.55
N PHE A 323 -5.04 -11.44 -3.52
CA PHE A 323 -4.38 -10.91 -2.34
C PHE A 323 -4.23 -9.39 -2.38
N TRP A 324 -4.30 -8.79 -1.20
CA TRP A 324 -3.79 -7.45 -0.89
C TRP A 324 -2.26 -7.47 -0.67
N THR A 325 -1.52 -6.59 -1.35
CA THR A 325 -0.04 -6.52 -1.24
C THR A 325 0.46 -5.65 -0.09
N GLY A 326 -0.44 -4.92 0.57
CA GLY A 326 -0.11 -3.74 1.38
C GLY A 326 -0.34 -2.42 0.65
N ARG A 327 -0.61 -2.44 -0.66
CA ARG A 327 -0.85 -1.24 -1.49
C ARG A 327 -1.88 -1.44 -2.60
N GLU A 328 -1.94 -2.63 -3.19
CA GLU A 328 -2.84 -2.94 -4.30
C GLU A 328 -3.49 -4.31 -4.12
N MET A 329 -4.66 -4.50 -4.75
CA MET A 329 -5.30 -5.81 -4.88
C MET A 329 -4.79 -6.51 -6.14
N VAL A 330 -4.58 -7.82 -6.06
CA VAL A 330 -4.10 -8.64 -7.17
C VAL A 330 -5.01 -9.86 -7.33
N TYR A 331 -5.49 -10.09 -8.55
CA TYR A 331 -6.42 -11.17 -8.87
C TYR A 331 -5.83 -12.11 -9.93
N GLY A 332 -5.72 -13.39 -9.57
CA GLY A 332 -5.46 -14.46 -10.52
C GLY A 332 -6.68 -14.80 -11.38
N ASN A 333 -6.43 -15.47 -12.50
CA ASN A 333 -7.50 -15.93 -13.41
C ASN A 333 -8.11 -17.29 -13.02
N GLY A 334 -7.60 -17.92 -11.96
CA GLY A 334 -7.93 -19.30 -11.63
C GLY A 334 -7.42 -20.29 -12.69
N ASP A 335 -7.52 -21.58 -12.40
CA ASP A 335 -7.15 -22.67 -13.29
C ASP A 335 -8.27 -23.08 -14.27
N GLY A 336 -9.45 -22.47 -14.14
CA GLY A 336 -10.64 -22.76 -14.94
C GLY A 336 -11.38 -24.04 -14.52
N ASP A 337 -10.94 -24.72 -13.47
CA ASP A 337 -11.53 -25.97 -12.98
C ASP A 337 -11.91 -25.88 -11.50
N PHE A 338 -10.96 -25.55 -10.62
CA PHE A 338 -11.22 -25.27 -9.22
C PHE A 338 -11.68 -23.82 -9.02
N MET A 339 -11.04 -22.87 -9.69
CA MET A 339 -11.42 -21.45 -9.65
C MET A 339 -11.50 -20.84 -11.04
N VAL A 340 -12.37 -19.85 -11.19
CA VAL A 340 -12.41 -18.92 -12.32
C VAL A 340 -11.72 -17.59 -11.93
N PRO A 341 -11.69 -16.54 -12.78
CA PRO A 341 -11.08 -15.27 -12.40
C PRO A 341 -11.63 -14.73 -11.10
N LEU A 342 -10.74 -14.47 -10.15
CA LEU A 342 -11.13 -14.21 -8.77
C LEU A 342 -11.78 -12.83 -8.59
N SER A 343 -11.55 -11.90 -9.51
CA SER A 343 -12.26 -10.63 -9.50
C SER A 343 -13.76 -10.75 -9.82
N ALA A 344 -14.24 -11.93 -10.26
CA ALA A 344 -15.66 -12.14 -10.52
C ALA A 344 -16.53 -12.11 -9.25
N GLY A 345 -15.95 -12.35 -8.06
CA GLY A 345 -16.64 -12.25 -6.77
C GLY A 345 -16.56 -10.82 -6.22
N LEU A 346 -17.72 -10.22 -5.95
CA LEU A 346 -17.79 -8.91 -5.27
C LEU A 346 -17.29 -9.04 -3.83
N ASP A 347 -17.72 -10.09 -3.15
CA ASP A 347 -17.25 -10.48 -1.82
C ASP A 347 -15.72 -10.71 -1.74
N VAL A 348 -15.11 -11.27 -2.79
CA VAL A 348 -13.65 -11.44 -2.89
C VAL A 348 -12.97 -10.08 -3.05
N ALA A 349 -13.47 -9.20 -3.92
CA ALA A 349 -12.93 -7.85 -4.04
C ALA A 349 -13.06 -7.05 -2.73
N ALA A 350 -14.22 -7.17 -2.06
CA ALA A 350 -14.50 -6.59 -0.76
C ALA A 350 -13.57 -7.14 0.34
N HIS A 351 -13.29 -8.44 0.34
CA HIS A 351 -12.34 -9.09 1.24
C HIS A 351 -10.93 -8.51 1.08
N GLU A 352 -10.40 -8.45 -0.16
CA GLU A 352 -9.06 -7.91 -0.41
C GLU A 352 -8.94 -6.42 -0.05
N MET A 353 -9.95 -5.62 -0.37
CA MET A 353 -9.98 -4.21 0.00
C MET A 353 -10.10 -4.01 1.52
N THR A 354 -10.82 -4.88 2.20
CA THR A 354 -10.93 -4.85 3.67
C THR A 354 -9.60 -5.13 4.34
N HIS A 355 -8.72 -5.97 3.78
CA HIS A 355 -7.34 -6.06 4.27
C HIS A 355 -6.60 -4.72 4.20
N GLY A 356 -6.88 -3.88 3.19
CA GLY A 356 -6.38 -2.50 3.12
C GLY A 356 -6.89 -1.62 4.26
N VAL A 357 -8.18 -1.74 4.61
CA VAL A 357 -8.77 -1.04 5.77
C VAL A 357 -8.13 -1.52 7.07
N ILE A 358 -7.96 -2.83 7.26
CA ILE A 358 -7.29 -3.42 8.42
C ILE A 358 -5.85 -2.91 8.53
N THR A 359 -5.11 -2.86 7.42
CA THR A 359 -3.72 -2.38 7.37
C THR A 359 -3.59 -0.94 7.87
N ASN A 360 -4.56 -0.09 7.55
CA ASN A 360 -4.58 1.33 7.92
C ASN A 360 -5.31 1.63 9.24
N THR A 361 -5.68 0.60 10.01
CA THR A 361 -6.39 0.73 11.29
C THR A 361 -5.73 -0.12 12.38
N ALA A 362 -6.30 -1.28 12.72
CA ALA A 362 -5.79 -2.18 13.76
C ALA A 362 -4.45 -2.83 13.39
N ASN A 363 -4.14 -2.95 12.08
CA ASN A 363 -2.93 -3.57 11.54
C ASN A 363 -2.62 -4.94 12.18
N MET A 364 -3.65 -5.79 12.25
CA MET A 364 -3.61 -7.10 12.89
C MET A 364 -2.53 -7.98 12.25
N GLN A 365 -1.66 -8.54 13.08
CA GLN A 365 -0.60 -9.44 12.62
C GLN A 365 -1.21 -10.63 11.90
N TYR A 366 -0.73 -10.92 10.69
CA TYR A 366 -1.26 -12.00 9.86
C TYR A 366 -0.71 -13.38 10.27
N ARG A 367 -1.02 -13.80 11.50
CA ARG A 367 -0.65 -15.10 12.09
C ARG A 367 -1.50 -15.45 13.30
N PHE A 368 -1.74 -16.74 13.52
CA PHE A 368 -2.51 -17.27 14.67
C PHE A 368 -3.86 -16.54 14.83
N GLU A 369 -4.38 -16.38 16.05
CA GLU A 369 -5.66 -15.68 16.30
C GLU A 369 -5.73 -14.24 15.76
N PRO A 370 -4.70 -13.37 15.91
CA PRO A 370 -4.74 -12.05 15.27
C PRO A 370 -4.90 -12.12 13.75
N GLY A 371 -4.29 -13.12 13.11
CA GLY A 371 -4.43 -13.36 11.68
C GLY A 371 -5.80 -13.92 11.32
N ALA A 372 -6.35 -14.81 12.17
CA ALA A 372 -7.71 -15.31 12.02
C ALA A 372 -8.77 -14.21 12.18
N LEU A 373 -8.53 -13.23 13.06
CA LEU A 373 -9.35 -12.02 13.13
C LEU A 373 -9.21 -11.16 11.87
N ASN A 374 -7.99 -11.00 11.36
CA ASN A 374 -7.77 -10.28 10.10
C ASN A 374 -8.59 -10.88 8.96
N GLU A 375 -8.51 -12.20 8.79
CA GLU A 375 -9.33 -12.96 7.83
C GLU A 375 -10.83 -12.84 8.09
N ALA A 376 -11.26 -12.98 9.35
CA ALA A 376 -12.68 -12.92 9.68
C ALA A 376 -13.27 -11.54 9.39
N TYR A 377 -12.54 -10.47 9.69
CA TYR A 377 -12.97 -9.11 9.35
C TYR A 377 -13.11 -8.92 7.84
N ALA A 378 -12.15 -9.42 7.05
CA ALA A 378 -12.23 -9.37 5.59
C ALA A 378 -13.44 -10.16 5.05
N ASP A 379 -13.72 -11.34 5.59
CA ASP A 379 -14.91 -12.14 5.24
C ASP A 379 -16.23 -11.48 5.65
N ILE A 380 -16.30 -10.93 6.86
CA ILE A 380 -17.52 -10.30 7.39
C ILE A 380 -17.88 -9.08 6.56
N PHE A 381 -16.93 -8.19 6.27
CA PHE A 381 -17.19 -7.05 5.39
C PHE A 381 -17.45 -7.48 3.94
N GLY A 382 -16.79 -8.55 3.46
CA GLY A 382 -17.13 -9.20 2.19
C GLY A 382 -18.60 -9.57 2.11
N ALA A 383 -19.11 -10.29 3.11
CA ALA A 383 -20.51 -10.70 3.18
C ALA A 383 -21.50 -9.56 3.51
N LEU A 384 -21.04 -8.46 4.11
CA LEU A 384 -21.88 -7.26 4.33
C LEU A 384 -22.04 -6.44 3.05
N ILE A 385 -21.03 -6.43 2.17
CA ILE A 385 -21.04 -5.73 0.89
C ILE A 385 -21.75 -6.55 -0.19
N ASP A 386 -21.44 -7.84 -0.29
CA ASP A 386 -22.18 -8.79 -1.12
C ASP A 386 -23.25 -9.49 -0.27
N ASP A 387 -24.37 -8.79 -0.06
CA ASP A 387 -25.38 -9.19 0.93
C ASP A 387 -26.32 -10.32 0.48
N ALA A 388 -26.10 -10.87 -0.72
CA ALA A 388 -26.93 -11.89 -1.34
C ALA A 388 -27.02 -13.17 -0.49
N ASN A 389 -25.94 -13.52 0.21
CA ASN A 389 -25.87 -14.70 1.08
C ASN A 389 -24.79 -14.53 2.17
N TRP A 390 -24.38 -15.62 2.83
CA TRP A 390 -23.36 -15.65 3.90
C TRP A 390 -22.23 -16.64 3.57
N GLU A 391 -22.08 -16.96 2.30
CA GLU A 391 -20.98 -17.73 1.72
C GLU A 391 -19.95 -16.75 1.16
N LEU A 392 -18.69 -17.19 1.08
CA LEU A 392 -17.58 -16.42 0.52
C LEU A 392 -16.98 -17.19 -0.66
N GLY A 393 -16.83 -16.52 -1.79
CA GLY A 393 -16.17 -16.98 -3.01
C GLY A 393 -17.04 -17.87 -3.88
N GLU A 394 -18.37 -17.85 -3.75
CA GLU A 394 -19.27 -18.66 -4.57
C GLU A 394 -19.20 -18.30 -6.05
N MET A 395 -19.00 -17.02 -6.36
CA MET A 395 -18.91 -16.51 -7.74
C MET A 395 -17.56 -16.79 -8.41
N ILE A 396 -16.58 -17.32 -7.67
CA ILE A 396 -15.25 -17.67 -8.20
C ILE A 396 -15.01 -19.18 -8.27
N MET A 397 -15.98 -19.99 -7.87
CA MET A 397 -15.84 -21.44 -7.94
C MET A 397 -15.93 -21.95 -9.39
N GLY A 398 -14.94 -22.75 -9.79
CA GLY A 398 -14.89 -23.37 -11.10
C GLY A 398 -15.82 -24.58 -11.24
N PRO A 399 -16.07 -25.02 -12.49
CA PRO A 399 -17.00 -26.11 -12.77
C PRO A 399 -16.59 -27.44 -12.13
N GLY A 400 -15.28 -27.73 -12.01
CA GLY A 400 -14.78 -28.92 -11.33
C GLY A 400 -15.04 -28.87 -9.83
N ALA A 401 -14.74 -27.75 -9.19
CA ALA A 401 -15.05 -27.55 -7.76
C ALA A 401 -16.55 -27.71 -7.48
N ILE A 402 -17.41 -27.11 -8.30
CA ILE A 402 -18.86 -27.22 -8.18
C ILE A 402 -19.33 -28.67 -8.36
N ALA A 403 -18.76 -29.41 -9.31
CA ALA A 403 -19.08 -30.83 -9.53
C ALA A 403 -18.69 -31.71 -8.33
N ASP A 404 -17.64 -31.34 -7.60
CA ASP A 404 -17.17 -32.00 -6.38
C ASP A 404 -17.88 -31.49 -5.10
N GLY A 405 -18.91 -30.64 -5.24
CA GLY A 405 -19.71 -30.12 -4.13
C GLY A 405 -19.10 -28.93 -3.40
N ARG A 406 -18.03 -28.33 -3.92
CA ARG A 406 -17.44 -27.09 -3.41
C ARG A 406 -18.08 -25.89 -4.12
N HIS A 407 -19.13 -25.34 -3.51
CA HIS A 407 -19.92 -24.23 -4.07
C HIS A 407 -19.49 -22.84 -3.58
N ALA A 408 -18.61 -22.78 -2.56
CA ALA A 408 -17.99 -21.57 -2.06
C ALA A 408 -16.64 -21.93 -1.39
N LEU A 409 -15.83 -20.93 -1.06
CA LEU A 409 -14.60 -21.12 -0.28
C LEU A 409 -14.89 -21.28 1.20
N ARG A 410 -15.76 -20.44 1.77
CA ARG A 410 -16.11 -20.48 3.20
C ARG A 410 -17.59 -20.18 3.37
N SER A 411 -18.13 -20.57 4.52
CA SER A 411 -19.50 -20.28 4.92
C SER A 411 -19.46 -19.65 6.31
N LEU A 412 -20.02 -18.45 6.46
CA LEU A 412 -20.26 -17.83 7.76
C LEU A 412 -21.46 -18.49 8.43
N SER A 413 -22.47 -18.89 7.64
CA SER A 413 -23.70 -19.50 8.16
C SER A 413 -23.51 -20.94 8.64
N ASN A 414 -22.65 -21.71 7.96
CA ASN A 414 -22.37 -23.10 8.27
C ASN A 414 -20.90 -23.46 7.94
N PRO A 415 -19.92 -23.04 8.77
CA PRO A 415 -18.50 -23.34 8.56
C PRO A 415 -18.23 -24.81 8.22
N SER A 416 -18.85 -25.71 8.97
CA SER A 416 -18.69 -27.15 8.85
C SER A 416 -19.23 -27.76 7.54
N GLN A 417 -19.79 -26.95 6.62
CA GLN A 417 -20.21 -27.40 5.30
C GLN A 417 -19.03 -27.87 4.43
N PHE A 418 -17.86 -27.25 4.61
CA PHE A 418 -16.72 -27.48 3.74
C PHE A 418 -15.55 -28.13 4.48
N PRO A 419 -14.80 -29.04 3.83
CA PRO A 419 -13.61 -29.62 4.41
C PRO A 419 -12.43 -28.64 4.37
N VAL A 420 -11.56 -28.72 5.38
CA VAL A 420 -10.23 -28.10 5.36
C VAL A 420 -9.27 -28.93 4.50
N LYS A 421 -8.04 -28.43 4.30
CA LYS A 421 -6.99 -29.23 3.64
C LYS A 421 -6.67 -30.47 4.49
N VAL A 422 -6.44 -31.60 3.82
CA VAL A 422 -6.17 -32.90 4.48
C VAL A 422 -5.01 -32.81 5.48
N ASP A 423 -3.96 -32.04 5.18
CA ASP A 423 -2.81 -31.88 6.05
C ASP A 423 -3.12 -31.07 7.33
N TYR A 424 -4.28 -30.43 7.41
CA TYR A 424 -4.70 -29.64 8.58
C TYR A 424 -5.48 -30.49 9.59
N ILE A 425 -6.12 -31.58 9.14
CA ILE A 425 -6.96 -32.47 9.96
C ILE A 425 -6.29 -32.89 11.28
N PRO A 426 -4.98 -33.26 11.32
CA PRO A 426 -4.33 -33.67 12.56
C PRO A 426 -4.20 -32.58 13.64
N TYR A 427 -4.44 -31.31 13.29
CA TYR A 427 -4.29 -30.16 14.18
C TYR A 427 -5.62 -29.67 14.78
N GLY A 428 -6.76 -30.23 14.36
CA GLY A 428 -8.08 -29.92 14.90
C GLY A 428 -8.70 -31.11 15.65
N ASN A 429 -10.03 -31.17 15.69
CA ASN A 429 -10.80 -32.23 16.35
C ASN A 429 -10.80 -33.58 15.60
N GLY A 430 -10.20 -33.65 14.41
CA GLY A 430 -10.11 -34.85 13.57
C GLY A 430 -11.23 -35.04 12.55
N ASP A 431 -12.29 -34.22 12.59
CA ASP A 431 -13.42 -34.30 11.65
C ASP A 431 -13.06 -33.73 10.27
N GLY A 432 -12.06 -32.86 10.20
CA GLY A 432 -11.55 -32.29 8.95
C GLY A 432 -12.47 -31.26 8.30
N MET A 433 -13.37 -30.67 9.07
CA MET A 433 -14.24 -29.56 8.64
C MET A 433 -13.77 -28.23 9.23
N TYR A 434 -14.16 -27.11 8.62
CA TYR A 434 -13.90 -25.79 9.19
C TYR A 434 -14.64 -25.63 10.54
N PRO A 435 -13.99 -25.04 11.56
CA PRO A 435 -14.57 -24.92 12.89
C PRO A 435 -15.67 -23.86 12.97
N SER A 436 -16.79 -24.17 13.62
CA SER A 436 -17.81 -23.18 14.00
C SER A 436 -17.76 -22.82 15.49
N HIS A 437 -16.98 -23.55 16.30
CA HIS A 437 -16.86 -23.37 17.74
C HIS A 437 -15.39 -23.51 18.21
N MET A 438 -15.04 -22.88 19.33
CA MET A 438 -13.68 -22.98 19.93
C MET A 438 -13.25 -24.40 20.31
N ASP A 439 -14.20 -25.30 20.56
CA ASP A 439 -13.91 -26.73 20.81
C ASP A 439 -13.37 -27.46 19.55
N GLU A 440 -13.56 -26.86 18.38
CA GLU A 440 -13.13 -27.37 17.08
C GLU A 440 -11.87 -26.65 16.58
N PHE A 441 -11.31 -25.73 17.39
CA PHE A 441 -10.16 -24.90 17.04
C PHE A 441 -8.97 -25.73 16.54
N TYR A 442 -8.30 -25.20 15.52
CA TYR A 442 -7.17 -25.83 14.87
C TYR A 442 -5.83 -25.21 15.33
N ASP A 443 -5.00 -25.97 16.05
CA ASP A 443 -3.67 -25.54 16.55
C ASP A 443 -2.58 -25.76 15.49
N LEU A 444 -2.62 -24.98 14.40
CA LEU A 444 -1.65 -25.09 13.32
C LEU A 444 -0.31 -24.43 13.67
N PRO A 445 0.82 -25.03 13.27
CA PRO A 445 2.11 -24.35 13.34
C PRO A 445 2.18 -23.20 12.33
N ARG A 446 2.99 -22.18 12.62
CA ARG A 446 3.12 -20.96 11.79
C ARG A 446 3.38 -21.22 10.30
N ASN A 447 4.06 -22.31 9.95
CA ASN A 447 4.38 -22.63 8.55
C ASN A 447 3.21 -23.25 7.77
N LEU A 448 2.11 -23.57 8.44
CA LEU A 448 0.86 -23.98 7.81
C LEU A 448 -0.16 -22.88 8.02
N ASP A 449 -0.55 -22.23 6.94
CA ASP A 449 -1.58 -21.20 6.96
C ASP A 449 -1.34 -20.08 7.98
N ASN A 450 -0.08 -19.70 8.19
CA ASN A 450 0.33 -18.73 9.21
C ASN A 450 -0.15 -19.05 10.64
N GLY A 451 -0.42 -20.32 10.94
CA GLY A 451 -1.07 -20.72 12.19
C GLY A 451 -2.59 -20.78 12.10
N GLY A 452 -3.12 -21.20 10.95
CA GLY A 452 -4.56 -21.46 10.74
C GLY A 452 -5.41 -20.21 10.58
N VAL A 453 -4.88 -19.14 9.97
CA VAL A 453 -5.59 -17.85 9.85
C VAL A 453 -6.89 -17.99 9.05
N HIS A 454 -6.87 -18.69 7.91
CA HIS A 454 -8.06 -18.86 7.07
C HIS A 454 -9.00 -19.94 7.63
N VAL A 455 -8.50 -20.80 8.54
CA VAL A 455 -9.27 -21.89 9.14
C VAL A 455 -10.02 -21.39 10.36
N ASN A 456 -9.31 -20.83 11.34
CA ASN A 456 -9.92 -20.41 12.62
C ASN A 456 -10.73 -19.12 12.48
N SER A 457 -10.59 -18.36 11.38
CA SER A 457 -11.46 -17.22 11.09
C SER A 457 -12.93 -17.61 11.04
N SER A 458 -13.23 -18.87 10.67
CA SER A 458 -14.62 -19.36 10.56
C SER A 458 -15.40 -19.35 11.88
N ILE A 459 -14.72 -19.34 13.03
CA ILE A 459 -15.34 -19.22 14.36
C ILE A 459 -15.92 -17.81 14.55
N ILE A 460 -15.14 -16.77 14.23
CA ILE A 460 -15.56 -15.37 14.35
C ILE A 460 -16.59 -15.02 13.26
N ASN A 461 -16.40 -15.52 12.04
CA ASN A 461 -17.36 -15.50 10.96
C ASN A 461 -18.74 -16.04 11.38
N HIS A 462 -18.76 -17.19 12.06
CA HIS A 462 -20.01 -17.78 12.53
C HIS A 462 -20.67 -16.97 13.65
N ALA A 463 -19.87 -16.43 14.59
CA ALA A 463 -20.38 -15.51 15.59
C ALA A 463 -21.04 -14.28 14.95
N ALA A 464 -20.38 -13.66 13.97
CA ALA A 464 -20.91 -12.51 13.24
C ALA A 464 -22.22 -12.83 12.49
N TYR A 465 -22.31 -14.00 11.86
CA TYR A 465 -23.54 -14.48 11.24
C TYR A 465 -24.69 -14.59 12.25
N LEU A 466 -24.45 -15.26 13.39
CA LEU A 466 -25.45 -15.45 14.45
C LEU A 466 -25.93 -14.10 14.99
N GLN A 467 -25.00 -13.18 15.24
CA GLN A 467 -25.30 -11.82 15.70
C GLN A 467 -26.15 -11.08 14.67
N ALA A 468 -25.79 -11.16 13.39
CA ALA A 468 -26.52 -10.51 12.31
C ALA A 468 -27.95 -11.03 12.13
N GLN A 469 -28.24 -12.28 12.51
CA GLN A 469 -29.61 -12.80 12.49
C GLN A 469 -30.51 -12.08 13.51
N GLU A 470 -29.94 -11.64 14.62
CA GLU A 470 -30.69 -10.99 15.69
C GLU A 470 -30.73 -9.46 15.54
N ILE A 471 -29.60 -8.84 15.16
CA ILE A 471 -29.47 -7.36 15.12
C ILE A 471 -29.52 -6.78 13.70
N GLY A 472 -29.44 -7.62 12.67
CA GLY A 472 -29.38 -7.20 11.28
C GLY A 472 -27.98 -6.77 10.81
N ARG A 473 -27.74 -6.87 9.50
CA ARG A 473 -26.45 -6.56 8.85
C ARG A 473 -25.96 -5.13 9.09
N HIS A 474 -26.86 -4.14 9.04
CA HIS A 474 -26.47 -2.74 9.23
C HIS A 474 -25.90 -2.49 10.62
N ALA A 475 -26.58 -2.93 11.69
CA ALA A 475 -26.05 -2.78 13.06
C ALA A 475 -24.74 -3.56 13.25
N LEU A 476 -24.65 -4.78 12.72
CA LEU A 476 -23.42 -5.57 12.73
C LEU A 476 -22.25 -4.81 12.10
N GLY A 477 -22.43 -4.26 10.90
CA GLY A 477 -21.40 -3.51 10.19
C GLY A 477 -20.89 -2.30 10.99
N GLN A 478 -21.80 -1.52 11.59
CA GLN A 478 -21.43 -0.36 12.42
C GLN A 478 -20.61 -0.77 13.65
N ILE A 479 -21.03 -1.84 14.34
CA ILE A 479 -20.37 -2.34 15.56
C ILE A 479 -18.98 -2.89 15.23
N TYR A 480 -18.88 -3.77 14.23
CA TYR A 480 -17.61 -4.38 13.83
C TYR A 480 -16.64 -3.32 13.28
N TYR A 481 -17.12 -2.37 12.46
CA TYR A 481 -16.29 -1.28 11.95
C TYR A 481 -15.72 -0.43 13.09
N ARG A 482 -16.56 -0.03 14.06
CA ARG A 482 -16.10 0.72 15.23
C ARG A 482 -15.02 -0.04 16.01
N ALA A 483 -15.22 -1.34 16.24
CA ALA A 483 -14.24 -2.17 16.93
C ALA A 483 -12.89 -2.20 16.20
N LEU A 484 -12.92 -2.36 14.87
CA LEU A 484 -11.73 -2.37 14.02
C LEU A 484 -10.93 -1.07 14.11
N VAL A 485 -11.61 0.08 14.01
CA VAL A 485 -10.91 1.38 13.91
C VAL A 485 -10.58 2.02 15.26
N THR A 486 -11.20 1.55 16.35
CA THR A 486 -11.10 2.21 17.68
C THR A 486 -10.37 1.36 18.72
N TYR A 487 -10.60 0.04 18.72
CA TYR A 487 -10.25 -0.82 19.87
C TYR A 487 -9.26 -1.91 19.55
N LEU A 488 -9.38 -2.56 18.39
CA LEU A 488 -8.50 -3.64 18.01
C LEU A 488 -7.07 -3.15 17.76
N THR A 489 -6.11 -4.03 18.04
CA THR A 489 -4.68 -3.75 17.96
C THR A 489 -3.95 -4.84 17.19
N PRO A 490 -2.67 -4.65 16.82
CA PRO A 490 -1.93 -5.64 16.02
C PRO A 490 -1.85 -7.05 16.62
N THR A 491 -2.03 -7.18 17.94
CA THR A 491 -1.92 -8.47 18.65
C THR A 491 -3.23 -8.94 19.27
N SER A 492 -4.37 -8.29 18.96
CA SER A 492 -5.67 -8.67 19.49
C SER A 492 -5.99 -10.13 19.14
N ASN A 493 -6.48 -10.87 20.12
CA ASN A 493 -6.90 -12.26 20.00
C ASN A 493 -8.45 -12.37 20.07
N PHE A 494 -9.02 -13.58 20.06
CA PHE A 494 -10.48 -13.74 20.04
C PHE A 494 -11.19 -13.18 21.28
N SER A 495 -10.54 -13.24 22.45
CA SER A 495 -11.02 -12.62 23.69
C SER A 495 -11.03 -11.09 23.59
N ASP A 496 -9.92 -10.50 23.10
CA ASP A 496 -9.84 -9.06 22.86
C ASP A 496 -10.92 -8.60 21.87
N ALA A 497 -11.20 -9.38 20.82
CA ALA A 497 -12.26 -9.11 19.86
C ALA A 497 -13.65 -9.11 20.49
N ARG A 498 -13.98 -10.12 21.31
CA ARG A 498 -15.25 -10.14 22.04
C ARG A 498 -15.44 -8.86 22.85
N ILE A 499 -14.45 -8.49 23.66
CA ILE A 499 -14.51 -7.29 24.51
C ILE A 499 -14.67 -6.03 23.66
N ALA A 500 -13.88 -5.87 22.60
CA ALA A 500 -13.89 -4.70 21.73
C ALA A 500 -15.20 -4.52 20.95
N ILE A 501 -15.80 -5.62 20.49
CA ILE A 501 -17.04 -5.61 19.70
C ILE A 501 -18.25 -5.37 20.61
N ILE A 502 -18.28 -5.96 21.83
CA ILE A 502 -19.30 -5.62 22.83
C ILE A 502 -19.19 -4.15 23.20
N GLN A 503 -18.00 -3.64 23.53
CA GLN A 503 -17.81 -2.23 23.88
C GLN A 503 -18.27 -1.29 22.75
N SER A 504 -18.03 -1.68 21.49
CA SER A 504 -18.52 -0.92 20.33
C SER A 504 -20.04 -0.90 20.24
N ALA A 505 -20.71 -2.00 20.58
CA ALA A 505 -22.18 -2.04 20.64
C ALA A 505 -22.72 -1.18 21.79
N GLU A 506 -22.10 -1.24 22.96
CA GLU A 506 -22.48 -0.40 24.11
C GLU A 506 -22.31 1.09 23.82
N ASP A 507 -21.24 1.48 23.13
CA ASP A 507 -21.00 2.86 22.73
C ASP A 507 -22.06 3.40 21.76
N LEU A 508 -22.50 2.56 20.82
CA LEU A 508 -23.44 2.94 19.76
C LEU A 508 -24.89 2.88 20.22
N TYR A 509 -25.24 1.90 21.06
CA TYR A 509 -26.63 1.54 21.38
C TYR A 509 -26.94 1.57 22.89
N GLY A 510 -25.93 1.56 23.76
CA GLY A 510 -26.03 1.57 25.23
C GLY A 510 -25.74 0.22 25.89
N GLU A 511 -25.25 0.22 27.14
CA GLU A 511 -24.87 -1.00 27.90
C GLU A 511 -26.00 -2.04 28.02
N GLU A 512 -27.25 -1.60 28.21
CA GLU A 512 -28.42 -2.49 28.36
C GLU A 512 -29.16 -2.75 27.03
N SER A 513 -28.56 -2.41 25.89
CA SER A 513 -29.18 -2.57 24.57
C SER A 513 -29.30 -4.03 24.14
N THR A 514 -30.25 -4.30 23.24
CA THR A 514 -30.37 -5.61 22.59
C THR A 514 -29.10 -5.90 21.80
N GLU A 515 -28.53 -4.91 21.12
CA GLU A 515 -27.32 -5.04 20.31
C GLU A 515 -26.13 -5.52 21.14
N ALA A 516 -25.84 -4.89 22.29
CA ALA A 516 -24.76 -5.33 23.17
C ALA A 516 -24.97 -6.76 23.70
N GLN A 517 -26.21 -7.11 24.05
CA GLN A 517 -26.55 -8.45 24.53
C GLN A 517 -26.40 -9.51 23.45
N GLU A 518 -26.89 -9.26 22.23
CA GLU A 518 -26.83 -10.24 21.15
C GLU A 518 -25.43 -10.40 20.56
N ILE A 519 -24.60 -9.34 20.58
CA ILE A 519 -23.16 -9.48 20.33
C ILE A 519 -22.54 -10.47 21.32
N ALA A 520 -22.76 -10.29 22.62
CA ALA A 520 -22.24 -11.20 23.63
C ALA A 520 -22.77 -12.64 23.46
N ASN A 521 -24.07 -12.80 23.19
CA ASN A 521 -24.70 -14.10 22.97
C ASN A 521 -24.12 -14.83 21.75
N GLY A 522 -23.82 -14.12 20.66
CA GLY A 522 -23.21 -14.72 19.47
C GLY A 522 -21.81 -15.28 19.74
N PHE A 523 -21.00 -14.55 20.52
CA PHE A 523 -19.70 -15.05 20.96
C PHE A 523 -19.81 -16.24 21.93
N ASP A 524 -20.79 -16.22 22.85
CA ASP A 524 -21.04 -17.33 23.77
C ASP A 524 -21.40 -18.63 23.01
N GLN A 525 -22.16 -18.50 21.91
CA GLN A 525 -22.57 -19.62 21.07
C GLN A 525 -21.43 -20.28 20.30
N VAL A 526 -20.30 -19.58 20.11
CA VAL A 526 -19.09 -20.12 19.47
C VAL A 526 -17.97 -20.43 20.47
N GLY A 527 -18.25 -20.31 21.78
CA GLY A 527 -17.32 -20.73 22.83
C GLY A 527 -16.27 -19.68 23.21
N ILE A 528 -16.51 -18.40 22.92
CA ILE A 528 -15.63 -17.29 23.32
C ILE A 528 -16.33 -16.53 24.45
N TYR A 529 -15.93 -16.76 25.70
CA TYR A 529 -16.64 -16.23 26.89
C TYR A 529 -15.95 -15.06 27.59
N GLU A 530 -14.63 -14.98 27.46
CA GLU A 530 -13.76 -13.97 28.06
C GLU A 530 -12.96 -13.31 26.95
#